data_AF-A0A7W1YZU6-F1
#
_entry.id   AF-A0A7W1YZU6-F1
#
_cell.length_a   1.000
_cell.length_b   1.000
_cell.length_c   1.000
_cell.angle_alpha   90.00
_cell.angle_beta   90.00
_cell.angle_gamma   90.00
#
_symmetry.space_group_name_H-M   'P 1'
#
loop_
_entity.id
_entity.type
_entity.pdbx_description
1 polymer ?
#
loop_
_entity_poly.entity_id
_entity_poly.type
_entity_poly.pdbx_seq_one_letter_code
_entity_poly.pdbx_strand_id
1 'polypeptide(L)'
;MKLKDLKATLLLHSAAHFRFILPDGDEIPAHFHITEVGHVAKRFVDCGGTLHDTRETCLLQTYVAADLDHRLDAATLARILDLGKAVLPNENLEVEVEYDCCVTAQYPLTAARFVGDHIDLQLGERHTDCLAKEKCGIETGGVTSGCC
;
A
#
# COMPACT_ATOMS: atom_id res chain seq x y z
N MET A 1 0.85 7.95 1.35
CA MET A 1 0.12 8.86 0.45
C MET A 1 -1.37 8.75 0.77
N LYS A 2 -2.09 9.87 0.90
CA LYS A 2 -3.53 9.86 1.18
C LYS A 2 -4.34 9.48 -0.05
N LEU A 3 -5.48 8.83 0.18
CA LEU A 3 -6.40 8.43 -0.89
C LEU A 3 -6.87 9.60 -1.75
N LYS A 4 -7.27 10.73 -1.13
CA LYS A 4 -7.67 11.94 -1.87
C LYS A 4 -6.59 12.45 -2.83
N ASP A 5 -5.33 12.39 -2.41
CA ASP A 5 -4.19 12.89 -3.18
C ASP A 5 -3.90 11.93 -4.34
N LEU A 6 -3.98 10.61 -4.08
CA LEU A 6 -3.84 9.59 -5.13
C LEU A 6 -4.91 9.77 -6.21
N LYS A 7 -6.19 9.92 -5.82
CA LYS A 7 -7.29 10.15 -6.76
C LYS A 7 -7.05 11.40 -7.61
N ALA A 8 -6.56 12.49 -6.99
CA ALA A 8 -6.24 13.71 -7.73
C ALA A 8 -5.13 13.48 -8.77
N THR A 9 -4.04 12.78 -8.41
CA THR A 9 -2.96 12.44 -9.37
C THR A 9 -3.46 11.58 -10.53
N LEU A 10 -4.28 10.57 -10.25
CA LEU A 10 -4.81 9.67 -11.28
C LEU A 10 -5.74 10.41 -12.26
N LEU A 11 -6.60 11.29 -11.75
CA LEU A 11 -7.52 12.07 -12.57
C LEU A 11 -6.80 13.12 -13.44
N LEU A 12 -5.65 13.65 -12.98
CA LEU A 12 -4.83 14.56 -13.76
C LEU A 12 -4.23 13.90 -15.01
N HIS A 13 -3.96 12.59 -14.95
CA HIS A 13 -3.32 11.81 -16.00
C HIS A 13 -4.18 10.59 -16.38
N SER A 14 -5.48 10.80 -16.59
CA SER A 14 -6.50 9.73 -16.66
C SER A 14 -6.26 8.66 -17.73
N ALA A 15 -5.68 9.02 -18.87
CA ALA A 15 -5.36 8.08 -19.96
C ALA A 15 -4.00 7.36 -19.78
N ALA A 16 -3.22 7.71 -18.77
CA ALA A 16 -1.92 7.11 -18.53
C ALA A 16 -2.06 5.70 -17.96
N HIS A 17 -1.13 4.83 -18.35
CA HIS A 17 -0.91 3.57 -17.63
C HIS A 17 -0.25 3.87 -16.27
N PHE A 18 -0.31 2.91 -15.36
CA PHE A 18 0.39 3.01 -14.08
C PHE A 18 1.05 1.70 -13.70
N ARG A 19 2.09 1.80 -12.87
CA ARG A 19 2.88 0.66 -12.42
C ARG A 19 3.12 0.79 -10.92
N PHE A 20 3.05 -0.33 -10.21
CA PHE A 20 3.45 -0.38 -8.80
C PHE A 20 4.92 -0.76 -8.71
N ILE A 21 5.72 0.12 -8.12
CA ILE A 21 7.16 -0.07 -7.95
C ILE A 21 7.40 -0.54 -6.53
N LEU A 22 7.94 -1.75 -6.36
CA LEU A 22 8.28 -2.37 -5.09
C LEU A 22 9.50 -1.69 -4.44
N PRO A 23 9.73 -1.87 -3.13
CA PRO A 23 10.84 -1.21 -2.43
C PRO A 23 12.25 -1.56 -2.94
N ASP A 24 12.41 -2.77 -3.50
CA ASP A 24 13.65 -3.24 -4.13
C ASP A 24 13.84 -2.71 -5.56
N GLY A 25 12.84 -2.02 -6.11
CA GLY A 25 12.84 -1.46 -7.46
C GLY A 25 12.18 -2.36 -8.51
N ASP A 26 11.79 -3.58 -8.16
CA ASP A 26 11.01 -4.45 -9.04
C ASP A 26 9.57 -3.92 -9.20
N GLU A 27 8.81 -4.50 -10.12
CA GLU A 27 7.45 -4.06 -10.42
C GLU A 27 6.45 -5.19 -10.16
N ILE A 28 5.27 -4.85 -9.63
CA ILE A 28 4.14 -5.78 -9.70
C ILE A 28 3.82 -6.00 -11.19
N PRO A 29 3.74 -7.26 -11.67
CA PRO A 29 3.53 -7.56 -13.09
C PRO A 29 2.34 -6.81 -13.67
N ALA A 30 2.53 -6.12 -14.80
CA ALA A 30 1.54 -5.18 -15.35
C ALA A 30 0.14 -5.75 -15.68
N HIS A 31 0.00 -7.08 -15.68
CA HIS A 31 -1.27 -7.80 -15.82
C HIS A 31 -1.93 -8.13 -14.48
N PHE A 32 -1.63 -7.36 -13.43
CA PHE A 32 -2.36 -7.44 -12.17
C PHE A 32 -3.79 -6.93 -12.34
N HIS A 33 -4.69 -7.50 -11.55
CA HIS A 33 -6.04 -7.03 -11.34
C HIS A 33 -6.10 -6.37 -9.96
N ILE A 34 -7.03 -5.42 -9.78
CA ILE A 34 -7.41 -4.95 -8.45
C ILE A 34 -8.73 -5.59 -8.11
N THR A 35 -8.70 -6.51 -7.16
CA THR A 35 -9.86 -7.35 -6.83
C THR A 35 -10.71 -6.74 -5.73
N GLU A 36 -10.09 -6.01 -4.80
CA GLU A 36 -10.78 -5.46 -3.63
C GLU A 36 -10.26 -4.07 -3.26
N VAL A 37 -11.18 -3.23 -2.75
CA VAL A 37 -10.88 -2.00 -2.02
C VAL A 37 -11.44 -2.17 -0.61
N GLY A 38 -10.56 -2.20 0.38
CA GLY A 38 -10.91 -2.50 1.77
C GLY A 38 -10.67 -1.34 2.72
N HIS A 39 -11.52 -1.21 3.74
CA HIS A 39 -11.21 -0.44 4.94
C HIS A 39 -10.57 -1.37 5.97
N VAL A 40 -9.33 -1.07 6.33
CA VAL A 40 -8.59 -1.84 7.33
C VAL A 40 -8.44 -0.99 8.58
N ALA A 41 -9.01 -1.45 9.69
CA ALA A 41 -8.90 -0.81 11.00
C ALA A 41 -8.22 -1.77 11.99
N LYS A 42 -6.99 -1.45 12.39
CA LYS A 42 -6.19 -2.26 13.31
C LYS A 42 -6.03 -1.55 14.64
N ARG A 43 -6.30 -2.26 15.75
CA ARG A 43 -6.04 -1.80 17.12
C ARG A 43 -4.93 -2.65 17.70
N PHE A 44 -3.98 -2.02 18.35
CA PHE A 44 -2.79 -2.69 18.86
C PHE A 44 -2.67 -2.52 20.36
N VAL A 45 -2.16 -3.56 21.00
CA VAL A 45 -1.61 -3.53 22.36
C VAL A 45 -0.15 -3.95 22.26
N ASP A 46 0.75 -3.19 22.87
CA ASP A 46 2.17 -3.58 22.93
C ASP A 46 2.41 -4.62 24.04
N CYS A 47 3.60 -5.24 24.05
CA CYS A 47 4.01 -6.19 25.10
C CYS A 47 4.03 -5.55 26.51
N GLY A 48 4.04 -4.22 26.60
CA GLY A 48 3.98 -3.47 27.84
C GLY A 48 2.56 -3.17 28.34
N GLY A 49 1.53 -3.56 27.58
CA GLY A 49 0.12 -3.34 27.88
C GLY A 49 -0.45 -2.00 27.41
N THR A 50 0.32 -1.20 26.66
CA THR A 50 -0.15 0.10 26.15
C THR A 50 -1.08 -0.12 24.96
N LEU A 51 -2.28 0.46 25.01
CA LEU A 51 -3.18 0.52 23.86
C LEU A 51 -2.77 1.67 22.94
N HIS A 52 -2.67 1.39 21.65
CA HIS A 52 -2.42 2.41 20.63
C HIS A 52 -3.70 2.86 19.96
N ASP A 53 -3.67 4.08 19.41
CA ASP A 53 -4.74 4.59 18.55
C ASP A 53 -5.02 3.64 17.40
N THR A 54 -6.29 3.58 16.98
CA THR A 54 -6.71 2.77 15.84
C THR A 54 -5.97 3.23 14.58
N ARG A 55 -5.26 2.31 13.94
CA ARG A 55 -4.65 2.54 12.63
C ARG A 55 -5.67 2.21 11.55
N GLU A 56 -6.01 3.19 10.73
CA GLU A 56 -6.97 3.03 9.63
C GLU A 56 -6.33 3.30 8.27
N THR A 57 -6.56 2.42 7.31
CA THR A 57 -6.02 2.51 5.95
C THR A 57 -7.02 2.06 4.88
N CYS A 58 -6.84 2.57 3.66
CA CYS A 58 -7.45 2.05 2.45
C CYS A 58 -6.53 0.98 1.86
N LEU A 59 -6.99 -0.26 1.75
CA LEU A 59 -6.22 -1.37 1.19
C LEU A 59 -6.69 -1.68 -0.23
N LEU A 60 -5.76 -1.76 -1.18
CA LEU A 60 -5.99 -2.28 -2.52
C LEU A 60 -5.42 -3.69 -2.61
N GLN A 61 -6.27 -4.69 -2.85
CA GLN A 61 -5.79 -6.05 -3.09
C GLN A 61 -5.46 -6.24 -4.57
N THR A 62 -4.24 -6.67 -4.87
CA THR A 62 -3.81 -7.03 -6.23
C THR A 62 -3.86 -8.54 -6.44
N TYR A 63 -4.11 -8.96 -7.67
CA TYR A 63 -4.05 -10.37 -8.08
C TYR A 63 -3.44 -10.49 -9.47
N VAL A 64 -2.36 -11.26 -9.60
CA VAL A 64 -1.68 -11.49 -10.89
C VAL A 64 -2.25 -12.75 -11.53
N ALA A 65 -2.99 -12.58 -12.62
CA ALA A 65 -3.64 -13.66 -13.35
C ALA A 65 -2.82 -14.08 -14.59
N ALA A 66 -3.28 -15.09 -15.33
CA ALA A 66 -2.58 -15.56 -16.54
C ALA A 66 -2.93 -14.76 -17.82
N ASP A 67 -3.79 -13.74 -17.74
CA ASP A 67 -4.21 -12.91 -18.88
C ASP A 67 -3.23 -11.75 -19.12
N LEU A 68 -2.11 -12.07 -19.77
CA LEU A 68 -0.96 -11.16 -19.94
C LEU A 68 -1.26 -9.84 -20.68
N ASP A 69 -2.41 -9.73 -21.35
CA ASP A 69 -2.86 -8.52 -22.06
C ASP A 69 -3.67 -7.55 -21.18
N HIS A 70 -4.06 -7.95 -19.96
CA HIS A 70 -4.83 -7.10 -19.06
C HIS A 70 -4.01 -5.87 -18.64
N ARG A 71 -4.53 -4.66 -18.84
CA ARG A 71 -3.89 -3.42 -18.40
C ARG A 71 -4.93 -2.47 -17.83
N LEU A 72 -4.66 -1.94 -16.64
CA LEU A 72 -5.46 -0.87 -16.06
C LEU A 72 -4.85 0.49 -16.41
N ASP A 73 -5.73 1.45 -16.72
CA ASP A 73 -5.38 2.86 -16.83
C ASP A 73 -5.70 3.62 -15.53
N ALA A 74 -5.18 4.83 -15.42
CA ALA A 74 -5.37 5.68 -14.24
C ALA A 74 -6.85 6.02 -14.00
N ALA A 75 -7.64 6.22 -15.06
CA ALA A 75 -9.09 6.46 -14.98
C ALA A 75 -9.81 5.28 -14.33
N THR A 76 -9.47 4.05 -14.72
CA THR A 76 -10.06 2.83 -14.17
C THR A 76 -9.68 2.65 -12.71
N LEU A 77 -8.43 2.88 -12.33
CA LEU A 77 -8.02 2.87 -10.93
C LEU A 77 -8.78 3.92 -10.10
N ALA A 78 -8.91 5.15 -10.60
CA ALA A 78 -9.67 6.20 -9.92
C ALA A 78 -11.14 5.80 -9.70
N ARG A 79 -11.76 5.13 -10.69
CA ARG A 79 -13.11 4.59 -10.60
C ARG A 79 -13.21 3.46 -9.56
N ILE A 80 -12.25 2.55 -9.52
CA ILE A 80 -12.18 1.46 -8.53
C ILE A 80 -12.09 2.06 -7.10
N LEU A 81 -11.21 3.06 -6.91
CA LEU A 81 -11.10 3.79 -5.65
C LEU A 81 -12.41 4.51 -5.26
N ASP A 82 -13.19 4.97 -6.24
CA ASP A 82 -14.50 5.58 -5.99
C ASP A 82 -15.54 4.58 -5.49
N LEU A 83 -15.54 3.35 -6.02
CA LEU A 83 -16.38 2.26 -5.51
C LEU A 83 -16.10 1.97 -4.02
N GLY A 84 -14.86 2.19 -3.57
CA GLY A 84 -14.45 2.05 -2.18
C GLY A 84 -15.21 2.96 -1.19
N LYS A 85 -15.87 4.04 -1.66
CA LYS A 85 -16.70 4.91 -0.80
C LYS A 85 -17.79 4.16 -0.03
N ALA A 86 -18.21 2.99 -0.52
CA ALA A 86 -19.19 2.15 0.17
C ALA A 86 -18.67 1.56 1.50
N VAL A 87 -17.35 1.45 1.67
CA VAL A 87 -16.72 0.81 2.84
C VAL A 87 -15.72 1.71 3.56
N LEU A 88 -15.18 2.74 2.89
CA LEU A 88 -14.18 3.65 3.46
C LEU A 88 -14.86 4.78 4.25
N PRO A 89 -14.45 5.06 5.50
CA PRO A 89 -15.04 6.12 6.32
C PRO A 89 -14.77 7.54 5.81
N ASN A 90 -13.64 7.76 5.11
CA ASN A 90 -13.26 9.03 4.51
C ASN A 90 -12.08 8.84 3.53
N GLU A 91 -11.73 9.89 2.78
CA GLU A 91 -10.61 9.88 1.83
C GLU A 91 -9.27 10.37 2.41
N ASN A 92 -9.19 10.61 3.71
CA ASN A 92 -7.94 11.01 4.41
C ASN A 92 -7.15 9.81 4.97
N LEU A 93 -7.48 8.61 4.50
CA LEU A 93 -6.78 7.37 4.81
C LEU A 93 -5.48 7.24 4.02
N GLU A 94 -4.45 6.65 4.63
CA GLU A 94 -3.27 6.19 3.87
C GLU A 94 -3.67 5.02 2.98
N VAL A 95 -3.11 4.97 1.77
CA VAL A 95 -3.30 3.84 0.84
C VAL A 95 -2.21 2.80 1.06
N GLU A 96 -2.62 1.54 1.10
CA GLU A 96 -1.77 0.36 1.08
C GLU A 96 -2.14 -0.53 -0.10
N VAL A 97 -1.16 -1.26 -0.63
CA VAL A 97 -1.32 -2.23 -1.70
C VAL A 97 -0.92 -3.59 -1.16
N GLU A 98 -1.84 -4.55 -1.24
CA GLU A 98 -1.56 -5.94 -0.93
C GLU A 98 -1.13 -6.68 -2.19
N TYR A 99 0.00 -7.37 -2.10
CA TYR A 99 0.58 -8.13 -3.19
C TYR A 99 1.08 -9.49 -2.69
N ASP A 100 0.75 -10.53 -3.44
CA ASP A 100 1.10 -11.92 -3.15
C ASP A 100 2.16 -12.41 -4.15
N CYS A 101 3.44 -12.30 -3.79
CA CYS A 101 4.55 -12.83 -4.58
C CYS A 101 5.00 -14.21 -4.10
N CYS A 102 5.25 -14.33 -2.80
CA CYS A 102 5.65 -15.55 -2.09
C CYS A 102 4.88 -15.67 -0.76
N VAL A 103 4.65 -14.52 -0.15
CA VAL A 103 3.74 -14.30 0.97
C VAL A 103 2.90 -13.08 0.65
N THR A 104 1.68 -13.03 1.18
CA THR A 104 0.83 -11.85 1.09
C THR A 104 1.42 -10.73 1.93
N ALA A 105 1.88 -9.66 1.28
CA ALA A 105 2.50 -8.51 1.92
C ALA A 105 1.72 -7.22 1.63
N GLN A 106 1.64 -6.33 2.63
CA GLN A 106 0.97 -5.04 2.53
C GLN A 106 2.00 -3.91 2.48
N TYR A 107 2.02 -3.19 1.37
CA TYR A 107 2.97 -2.12 1.10
C TYR A 107 2.28 -0.74 1.17
N PRO A 108 2.73 0.21 2.01
CA PRO A 108 2.24 1.57 1.96
C PRO A 108 2.58 2.22 0.62
N LEU A 109 1.62 2.90 0.00
CA LEU A 109 1.88 3.78 -1.12
C LEU A 109 2.55 5.06 -0.60
N THR A 110 3.79 5.30 -1.00
CA THR A 110 4.60 6.43 -0.49
C THR A 110 4.52 7.64 -1.40
N ALA A 111 4.48 7.44 -2.72
CA ALA A 111 4.39 8.51 -3.70
C ALA A 111 3.74 8.05 -5.01
N ALA A 112 3.23 9.00 -5.78
CA ALA A 112 2.80 8.82 -7.16
C ALA A 112 3.53 9.85 -8.03
N ARG A 113 4.19 9.42 -9.11
CA ARG A 113 4.97 10.30 -9.99
C ARG A 113 4.61 10.03 -11.44
N PHE A 114 4.27 11.07 -12.19
CA PHE A 114 4.11 10.97 -13.63
C PHE A 114 5.47 11.01 -14.32
N VAL A 115 5.78 9.98 -15.11
CA VAL A 115 7.07 9.78 -15.78
C VAL A 115 6.81 9.53 -17.26
N GLY A 116 6.93 10.59 -18.07
CA GLY A 116 6.71 10.51 -19.51
C GLY A 116 5.25 10.25 -19.88
N ASP A 117 4.86 8.99 -19.95
CA ASP A 117 3.56 8.49 -20.40
C ASP A 117 2.83 7.60 -19.39
N HIS A 118 3.43 7.33 -18.23
CA HIS A 118 2.86 6.50 -17.18
C HIS A 118 3.02 7.12 -15.78
N ILE A 119 2.33 6.55 -14.80
CA ILE A 119 2.42 6.93 -13.39
C ILE A 119 3.13 5.81 -12.62
N ASP A 120 4.25 6.14 -11.99
CA ASP A 120 4.91 5.26 -11.04
C ASP A 120 4.29 5.45 -9.65
N LEU A 121 3.68 4.39 -9.13
CA LEU A 121 3.12 4.29 -7.79
C LEU A 121 4.16 3.60 -6.89
N GLN A 122 4.91 4.40 -6.14
CA GLN A 122 6.04 3.96 -5.33
C GLN A 122 5.57 3.32 -4.02
N LEU A 123 5.87 2.04 -3.85
CA LEU A 123 5.56 1.28 -2.65
C LEU A 123 6.72 1.36 -1.65
N GLY A 124 6.40 1.44 -0.36
CA GLY A 124 7.37 1.48 0.73
C GLY A 124 7.37 0.22 1.56
N GLU A 125 8.34 0.10 2.46
CA GLU A 125 8.42 -0.99 3.43
C GLU A 125 7.65 -0.66 4.71
N ARG A 126 7.19 -1.72 5.37
CA ARG A 126 6.74 -1.66 6.76
C ARG A 126 7.65 -2.54 7.59
N HIS A 127 8.15 -1.98 8.68
CA HIS A 127 8.94 -2.72 9.64
C HIS A 127 8.14 -2.99 10.91
N THR A 128 8.28 -4.20 11.44
CA THR A 128 7.83 -4.54 12.78
C THR A 128 8.80 -3.96 13.80
N ASP A 129 8.29 -3.49 14.94
CA ASP A 129 9.12 -3.07 16.06
C ASP A 129 8.47 -3.49 17.39
N CYS A 130 9.30 -3.72 18.41
CA CYS A 130 8.82 -3.83 19.78
C CYS A 130 8.73 -2.42 20.38
N LEU A 131 7.51 -1.95 20.65
CA LEU A 131 7.32 -0.61 21.22
C LEU A 131 7.57 -0.56 22.75
N ALA A 132 7.74 -1.71 23.39
CA ALA A 132 8.00 -1.84 24.83
C ALA A 132 9.42 -2.37 25.13
N LYS A 133 10.44 -1.84 24.43
CA LYS A 133 11.83 -2.37 24.43
C LYS A 133 12.39 -2.63 25.83
N GLU A 134 12.28 -1.65 26.72
CA GLU A 134 12.76 -1.76 28.11
C GLU A 134 12.07 -2.90 28.88
N LYS A 135 10.73 -2.98 28.81
CA LYS A 135 9.95 -4.04 29.48
C LYS A 135 10.24 -5.43 28.92
N CYS A 136 10.66 -5.50 27.65
CA CYS A 136 11.04 -6.74 26.99
C CYS A 136 12.54 -7.06 27.10
N GLY A 137 13.34 -6.24 27.80
CA GLY A 137 14.79 -6.45 27.94
C GLY A 137 15.57 -6.29 26.63
N ILE A 138 15.03 -5.55 25.65
CA ILE A 138 15.70 -5.28 24.38
C ILE A 138 16.57 -4.05 24.55
N GLU A 139 17.88 -4.21 24.44
CA GLU A 139 18.84 -3.11 24.47
C GLU A 139 18.59 -2.16 23.28
N THR A 140 18.54 -0.85 23.54
CA THR A 140 18.24 0.18 22.52
C THR A 140 19.39 0.40 21.51
N GLY A 141 20.44 -0.43 21.55
CA GLY A 141 21.58 -0.40 20.66
C GLY A 141 21.80 -1.73 19.95
N GLY A 142 21.36 -1.83 18.70
CA GLY A 142 21.88 -2.82 17.75
C GLY A 142 20.92 -3.93 17.33
N VAL A 143 19.96 -3.60 16.47
CA VAL A 143 19.61 -4.56 15.42
C VAL A 143 20.60 -4.31 14.29
N THR A 144 21.63 -5.14 14.21
CA THR A 144 22.44 -5.22 12.99
C THR A 144 21.50 -5.71 11.89
N SER A 145 21.25 -4.85 10.91
CA SER A 145 20.57 -5.25 9.67
C SER A 145 21.44 -6.32 9.02
N GLY A 146 21.03 -7.56 9.22
CA GLY A 146 21.74 -8.74 8.76
C GLY A 146 20.74 -9.86 8.61
N CYS A 147 20.01 -9.85 7.49
CA CYS A 147 19.49 -11.07 6.89
C CYS A 147 19.62 -10.92 5.37
N CYS A 148 20.39 -11.86 4.83
CA CYS A 148 20.63 -12.12 3.42
C CYS A 148 19.38 -12.63 2.71
#